data_AF-B2ZXK8-F1
#
_entry.id   AF-B2ZXK8-F1
#
_cell.length_a   1.000
_cell.length_b   1.000
_cell.length_c   1.000
_cell.angle_alpha   90.00
_cell.angle_beta   90.00
_cell.angle_gamma   90.00
#
_symmetry.space_group_name_H-M   'P 1'
#
loop_
_entity.id
_entity.type
_entity.pdbx_description
1 polymer ?
#
loop_
_entity_poly.entity_id
_entity_poly.type
_entity_poly.pdbx_seq_one_letter_code
_entity_poly.pdbx_strand_id
1 'polypeptide(L)'
;AADRPDDSLAYLGQFGGLTVRANYVFDADGTSFNKHNDKNEPTTFDSSDNSGFSVGSVYNLNNGLAFGLGYGEQKQQEKNLTAKQGFASVSYTSGDFYVAGLYQNARNIGYQYGYNDTKHSNEYQGYELATAYTINKLVLRSTYNYMENMDSNAKMAN
;
A
#
# COMPACT_ATOMS: atom_id res chain seq x y z
N ALA A 1 -1.11 4.31 0.24
CA ALA A 1 -0.21 5.21 -0.53
C ALA A 1 0.22 4.47 -1.80
N ALA A 2 0.25 5.13 -2.96
CA ALA A 2 0.48 4.57 -4.31
C ALA A 2 -0.72 4.03 -5.11
N ASP A 3 -1.97 4.30 -4.68
CA ASP A 3 -3.13 4.11 -5.56
C ASP A 3 -3.40 5.42 -6.30
N ARG A 4 -3.17 5.43 -7.61
CA ARG A 4 -3.45 6.54 -8.55
C ARG A 4 -2.99 7.95 -8.12
N PRO A 5 -1.69 8.21 -8.05
CA PRO A 5 -1.16 9.57 -7.93
C PRO A 5 -1.38 10.35 -9.24
N ASP A 6 -1.87 11.59 -9.12
CA ASP A 6 -2.11 12.50 -10.26
C ASP A 6 -0.80 12.95 -10.95
N ASP A 7 0.33 12.86 -10.25
CA ASP A 7 1.67 13.20 -10.77
C ASP A 7 2.69 12.11 -10.41
N SER A 8 2.94 11.19 -11.35
CA SER A 8 3.91 10.11 -11.13
C SER A 8 4.61 9.64 -12.39
N LEU A 9 5.84 9.16 -12.20
CA LEU A 9 6.61 8.44 -13.19
C LEU A 9 6.67 6.96 -12.81
N ALA A 10 6.20 6.10 -13.72
CA ALA A 10 6.26 4.66 -13.54
C ALA A 10 7.17 4.00 -14.58
N TYR A 11 7.93 2.99 -14.13
CA TYR A 11 8.66 2.06 -14.99
C TYR A 11 8.12 0.64 -14.79
N LEU A 12 7.92 -0.09 -15.89
CA LEU A 12 7.52 -1.49 -15.90
C LEU A 12 8.48 -2.29 -16.80
N GLY A 13 9.10 -3.32 -16.24
CA GLY A 13 9.98 -4.24 -16.97
C GLY A 13 9.54 -5.69 -16.78
N GLN A 14 9.73 -6.51 -17.82
CA GLN A 14 9.43 -7.93 -17.79
C GLN A 14 10.61 -8.76 -18.33
N PHE A 15 11.05 -9.74 -17.54
CA PHE A 15 12.25 -10.54 -17.78
C PHE A 15 11.98 -12.01 -17.41
N GLY A 16 11.70 -12.86 -18.40
CA GLY A 16 11.66 -14.32 -18.19
C GLY A 16 10.81 -14.78 -17.01
N GLY A 17 9.60 -14.24 -16.85
CA GLY A 17 8.68 -14.55 -15.75
C GLY A 17 8.75 -13.58 -14.56
N LEU A 18 9.82 -12.80 -14.44
CA LEU A 18 9.93 -11.66 -13.50
C LEU A 18 9.28 -10.42 -14.11
N THR A 19 8.34 -9.83 -13.39
CA THR A 19 7.78 -8.51 -13.68
C THR A 19 8.21 -7.57 -12.57
N VAL A 20 8.75 -6.40 -12.90
CA VAL A 20 9.15 -5.37 -11.94
C VAL A 20 8.46 -4.07 -12.28
N ARG A 21 7.84 -3.44 -11.29
CA ARG A 21 7.27 -2.11 -11.40
C ARG A 21 7.93 -1.20 -10.38
N ALA A 22 8.43 -0.06 -10.82
CA ALA A 22 8.85 1.03 -9.96
C ALA A 22 7.98 2.25 -10.26
N ASN A 23 7.69 3.04 -9.25
CA ASN A 23 6.90 4.25 -9.37
C ASN A 23 7.50 5.33 -8.48
N TYR A 24 7.57 6.56 -8.98
CA TYR A 24 7.90 7.74 -8.21
C TYR A 24 6.74 8.72 -8.34
N VAL A 25 6.24 9.18 -7.20
CA VAL A 25 5.21 10.20 -7.10
C VAL A 25 5.91 11.51 -6.82
N PHE A 26 5.73 12.46 -7.71
CA PHE A 26 6.24 13.81 -7.52
C PHE A 26 5.40 14.52 -6.46
N ASP A 27 5.97 15.59 -5.92
CA ASP A 27 5.19 16.46 -5.07
C ASP A 27 4.05 17.09 -5.90
N ALA A 28 2.82 17.00 -5.40
CA ALA A 28 1.69 17.65 -6.04
C ALA A 28 1.73 19.14 -5.66
N ASP A 29 2.42 19.92 -6.49
CA ASP A 29 2.60 21.35 -6.29
C ASP A 29 1.22 22.07 -6.21
N GLY A 30 1.00 22.87 -5.15
CA GLY A 30 0.38 24.18 -5.37
C GLY A 30 -0.94 24.57 -4.72
N THR A 31 -1.39 24.03 -3.58
CA THR A 31 -2.35 24.78 -2.74
C THR A 31 -1.80 25.04 -1.35
N SER A 32 -1.29 26.26 -1.18
CA SER A 32 -1.02 26.87 0.12
C SER A 32 -2.17 26.59 1.07
N PHE A 33 -1.91 25.90 2.18
CA PHE A 33 -2.78 26.06 3.34
C PHE A 33 -2.58 27.48 3.84
N ASN A 34 -3.50 28.38 3.47
CA ASN A 34 -3.69 29.62 4.21
C ASN A 34 -4.02 29.24 5.65
N LYS A 35 -2.99 29.11 6.51
CA LYS A 35 -3.18 29.37 7.93
C LYS A 35 -3.49 30.86 8.03
N HIS A 36 -4.77 31.19 8.13
CA HIS A 36 -5.16 32.44 8.75
C HIS A 36 -4.66 32.40 10.20
N ASN A 37 -3.42 32.85 10.41
CA ASN A 37 -2.99 33.29 11.72
C ASN A 37 -3.28 34.78 11.80
N ASP A 38 -4.07 35.12 12.81
CA ASP A 38 -4.22 36.49 13.29
C ASP A 38 -2.84 37.19 13.36
N LYS A 39 -2.76 38.30 12.64
CA LYS A 39 -1.86 39.46 12.83
C LYS A 39 -0.33 39.19 12.91
N ASN A 40 0.35 39.61 11.84
CA ASN A 40 1.76 40.06 11.80
C ASN A 40 2.88 39.02 12.01
N GLU A 41 2.85 37.87 11.32
CA GLU A 41 4.04 37.04 11.11
C GLU A 41 4.23 36.76 9.61
N PRO A 42 5.47 36.66 9.09
CA PRO A 42 5.70 36.33 7.70
C PRO A 42 5.13 34.94 7.38
N THR A 43 4.37 34.84 6.30
CA THR A 43 3.83 33.58 5.79
C THR A 43 4.99 32.63 5.47
N THR A 44 5.25 31.65 6.35
CA THR A 44 6.15 30.55 6.05
C THR A 44 5.49 29.68 4.98
N PHE A 45 6.04 29.69 3.76
CA PHE A 45 5.70 28.73 2.72
C PHE A 45 6.17 27.35 3.21
N ASP A 46 5.25 26.57 3.76
CA ASP A 46 5.51 25.16 4.02
C ASP A 46 5.28 24.42 2.70
N SER A 47 6.35 24.24 1.93
CA SER A 47 6.35 23.40 0.73
C SER A 47 5.91 22.00 1.15
N SER A 48 4.71 21.61 0.75
CA SER A 48 4.06 20.40 1.21
C SER A 48 4.59 19.16 0.50
N ASP A 49 5.83 18.75 0.78
CA ASP A 49 6.45 17.60 0.12
C ASP A 49 5.68 16.30 0.41
N ASN A 50 4.85 15.88 -0.55
CA ASN A 50 4.10 14.62 -0.54
C ASN A 50 4.70 13.59 -1.51
N SER A 51 5.97 13.77 -1.89
CA SER A 51 6.65 12.85 -2.79
C SER A 51 6.79 11.46 -2.17
N GLY A 52 6.88 10.46 -3.05
CA GLY A 52 6.98 9.07 -2.63
C GLY A 52 7.53 8.17 -3.72
N PHE A 53 7.90 6.96 -3.35
CA PHE A 53 8.30 5.94 -4.31
C PHE A 53 7.68 4.59 -3.94
N SER A 54 7.51 3.72 -4.92
CA SER A 54 7.22 2.32 -4.69
C SER A 54 7.95 1.43 -5.68
N VAL A 55 8.24 0.22 -5.25
CA VAL A 55 8.81 -0.84 -6.06
C VAL A 55 8.11 -2.14 -5.72
N GLY A 56 7.78 -2.90 -6.75
CA GLY A 56 7.19 -4.23 -6.59
C GLY A 56 7.68 -5.15 -7.68
N SER A 57 7.72 -6.44 -7.36
CA SER A 57 8.04 -7.46 -8.32
C SER A 57 7.14 -8.68 -8.15
N VAL A 58 6.90 -9.37 -9.25
CA VAL A 58 6.22 -10.67 -9.28
C VAL A 58 7.06 -11.62 -10.11
N TYR A 59 7.38 -12.78 -9.57
CA TYR A 59 8.06 -13.85 -10.29
C TYR A 59 7.11 -15.03 -10.49
N ASN A 60 6.84 -15.36 -11.74
CA ASN A 60 6.00 -16.49 -12.12
C ASN A 60 6.88 -17.68 -12.48
N LEU A 61 6.64 -18.81 -11.80
CA LEU A 61 7.25 -20.08 -12.14
C LEU A 61 6.36 -20.80 -13.15
N ASN A 62 7.00 -21.62 -14.00
CA ASN A 62 6.32 -22.39 -15.03
C ASN A 62 5.38 -23.48 -14.47
N ASN A 63 5.42 -23.74 -13.16
CA ASN A 63 4.57 -24.73 -12.49
C ASN A 63 3.28 -24.12 -11.88
N GLY A 64 2.97 -22.86 -12.18
CA GLY A 64 1.79 -22.17 -11.66
C GLY A 64 1.98 -21.53 -10.28
N LEU A 65 3.15 -21.65 -9.66
CA LEU A 65 3.52 -20.83 -8.49
C LEU A 65 3.91 -19.42 -8.92
N ALA A 66 3.49 -18.41 -8.17
CA ALA A 66 4.00 -17.06 -8.31
C ALA A 66 4.27 -16.43 -6.94
N PHE A 67 5.35 -15.67 -6.86
CA PHE A 67 5.74 -14.91 -5.67
C PHE A 67 5.74 -13.44 -6.00
N GLY A 68 5.21 -12.62 -5.10
CA GLY A 68 5.25 -11.16 -5.25
C GLY A 68 5.79 -10.49 -4.00
N LEU A 69 6.55 -9.43 -4.20
CA LEU A 69 7.09 -8.59 -3.13
C LEU A 69 6.82 -7.14 -3.52
N GLY A 70 6.60 -6.27 -2.55
CA GLY A 70 6.58 -4.85 -2.82
C GLY A 70 6.79 -4.00 -1.59
N TYR A 71 7.25 -2.78 -1.83
CA TYR A 71 7.48 -1.77 -0.83
C TYR A 71 7.15 -0.40 -1.41
N GLY A 72 6.58 0.47 -0.60
CA GLY A 72 6.30 1.85 -0.95
C GLY A 72 6.47 2.77 0.25
N GLU A 73 6.87 4.00 -0.04
CA GLU A 73 7.08 5.05 0.92
C GLU A 73 6.58 6.38 0.36
N GLN A 74 5.87 7.16 1.17
CA GLN A 74 5.37 8.49 0.79
C GLN A 74 5.39 9.43 2.00
N LYS A 75 5.94 10.62 1.81
CA LYS A 75 5.93 11.68 2.84
C LYS A 75 4.50 12.15 3.07
N GLN A 76 4.14 12.44 4.31
CA GLN A 76 2.82 12.94 4.69
C GLN A 76 2.93 14.34 5.28
N GLN A 77 2.18 15.24 4.64
CA GLN A 77 2.19 16.69 4.87
C GLN A 77 1.83 17.09 6.31
N GLU A 78 0.79 16.50 6.90
CA GLU A 78 0.19 17.08 8.12
C GLU A 78 1.09 16.98 9.36
N LYS A 79 2.12 16.11 9.38
CA LYS A 79 2.91 15.81 10.59
C LYS A 79 4.40 15.48 10.39
N ASN A 80 4.99 15.76 9.22
CA ASN A 80 6.37 15.33 8.90
C ASN A 80 6.61 13.82 9.12
N LEU A 81 5.57 13.02 8.86
CA LEU A 81 5.65 11.56 8.97
C LEU A 81 5.79 10.97 7.59
N THR A 82 6.43 9.81 7.53
CA THR A 82 6.56 9.08 6.27
C THR A 82 5.75 7.78 6.36
N ALA A 83 4.72 7.67 5.52
CA ALA A 83 3.92 6.46 5.37
C ALA A 83 4.73 5.41 4.61
N LYS A 84 4.77 4.20 5.15
CA LYS A 84 5.51 3.08 4.58
C LYS A 84 4.59 1.88 4.48
N GLN A 85 4.70 1.09 3.42
CA GLN A 85 3.94 -0.15 3.27
C GLN A 85 4.79 -1.18 2.53
N GLY A 86 4.89 -2.36 3.09
CA GLY A 86 5.46 -3.54 2.45
C GLY A 86 4.41 -4.63 2.29
N PHE A 87 4.53 -5.43 1.24
CA PHE A 87 3.70 -6.61 1.05
C PHE A 87 4.50 -7.77 0.45
N ALA A 88 4.09 -8.97 0.80
CA ALA A 88 4.58 -10.21 0.23
C ALA A 88 3.39 -11.09 -0.14
N SER A 89 3.45 -11.74 -1.29
CA SER A 89 2.38 -12.59 -1.79
C SER A 89 2.94 -13.90 -2.33
N VAL A 90 2.12 -14.93 -2.22
CA VAL A 90 2.33 -16.21 -2.87
C VAL A 90 1.01 -16.65 -3.48
N SER A 91 1.06 -17.21 -4.67
CA SER A 91 -0.11 -17.84 -5.28
C SER A 91 0.28 -19.13 -5.98
N TYR A 92 -0.69 -20.02 -6.10
CA TYR A 92 -0.57 -21.26 -6.83
C TYR A 92 -1.83 -21.49 -7.67
N THR A 93 -1.62 -21.78 -8.94
CA THR A 93 -2.68 -22.15 -9.87
C THR A 93 -2.36 -23.53 -10.45
N SER A 94 -3.31 -24.45 -10.37
CA SER A 94 -3.20 -25.78 -10.98
C SER A 94 -4.55 -26.23 -11.52
N GLY A 95 -4.66 -26.33 -12.84
CA GLY A 95 -5.93 -26.63 -13.52
C GLY A 95 -7.01 -25.62 -13.12
N ASP A 96 -8.12 -26.11 -12.58
CA ASP A 96 -9.27 -25.30 -12.16
C ASP A 96 -9.14 -24.73 -10.74
N PHE A 97 -8.07 -25.06 -10.02
CA PHE A 97 -7.83 -24.63 -8.63
C PHE A 97 -6.86 -23.45 -8.55
N TYR A 98 -7.21 -22.49 -7.71
CA TYR A 98 -6.40 -21.31 -7.39
C TYR A 98 -6.38 -21.08 -5.87
N VAL A 99 -5.21 -20.74 -5.36
CA VAL A 99 -5.03 -20.23 -3.99
C VAL A 99 -4.00 -19.11 -3.99
N ALA A 100 -4.24 -18.07 -3.19
CA ALA A 100 -3.28 -17.01 -2.96
C ALA A 100 -3.31 -16.56 -1.51
N GLY A 101 -2.14 -16.20 -1.00
CA GLY A 101 -1.94 -15.53 0.27
C GLY A 101 -1.21 -14.21 0.06
N LEU A 102 -1.62 -13.19 0.80
CA LEU A 102 -0.96 -11.89 0.88
C LEU A 102 -0.66 -11.61 2.35
N TYR A 103 0.54 -11.15 2.64
CA TYR A 103 0.88 -10.51 3.90
C TYR A 103 1.25 -9.07 3.61
N GLN A 104 0.78 -8.15 4.44
CA GLN A 104 1.13 -6.74 4.35
C GLN A 104 1.47 -6.17 5.72
N ASN A 105 2.42 -5.25 5.73
CA ASN A 105 2.75 -4.43 6.89
C ASN A 105 2.78 -2.97 6.44
N ALA A 106 2.15 -2.09 7.19
CA ALA A 106 2.11 -0.67 6.89
C ALA A 106 2.35 0.13 8.17
N ARG A 107 3.02 1.27 8.03
CA ARG A 107 3.35 2.16 9.13
C ARG A 107 2.99 3.59 8.79
N ASN A 108 2.51 4.32 9.80
CA ASN A 108 2.10 5.72 9.70
C ASN A 108 0.97 5.94 8.68
N ILE A 109 0.10 4.94 8.47
CA ILE A 109 -1.05 5.02 7.55
C ILE A 109 -2.37 5.41 8.26
N GLY A 110 -2.36 5.55 9.59
CA GLY A 110 -3.57 5.76 10.41
C GLY A 110 -4.36 7.04 10.15
N TYR A 111 -3.73 8.05 9.52
CA TYR A 111 -4.40 9.32 9.16
C TYR A 111 -5.45 9.13 8.06
N GLN A 112 -5.34 8.08 7.26
CA GLN A 112 -6.31 7.76 6.20
C GLN A 112 -7.64 7.21 6.75
N TYR A 113 -7.71 6.84 8.04
CA TYR A 113 -8.86 6.16 8.65
C TYR A 113 -9.57 6.98 9.76
N GLY A 114 -9.32 8.29 9.85
CA GLY A 114 -10.09 9.19 10.74
C GLY A 114 -9.85 9.00 12.24
N TYR A 115 -8.80 8.27 12.64
CA TYR A 115 -8.41 8.17 14.03
C TYR A 115 -7.61 9.41 14.43
N ASN A 116 -8.08 10.12 15.47
CA ASN A 116 -7.34 11.15 16.20
C ASN A 116 -6.19 10.52 17.02
N ASP A 117 -5.41 9.64 16.39
CA ASP A 117 -4.29 9.01 17.07
C ASP A 117 -3.10 9.96 17.06
N THR A 118 -2.82 10.50 18.24
CA THR A 118 -1.66 11.36 18.50
C THR A 118 -0.36 10.54 18.56
N LYS A 119 -0.44 9.20 18.46
CA LYS A 119 0.72 8.32 18.42
C LYS A 119 1.31 8.28 17.01
N HIS A 120 2.56 8.73 16.92
CA HIS A 120 3.36 8.89 15.70
C HIS A 120 3.92 7.54 15.18
N SER A 121 3.23 6.43 15.44
CA SER A 121 3.78 5.08 15.26
C SER A 121 2.82 4.03 14.73
N ASN A 122 1.62 4.39 14.26
CA ASN A 122 0.61 3.40 13.88
C ASN A 122 1.15 2.34 12.91
N GLU A 123 1.42 1.15 13.44
CA GLU A 123 1.83 -0.03 12.69
C GLU A 123 0.60 -0.91 12.46
N TYR A 124 0.43 -1.37 11.23
CA TYR A 124 -0.63 -2.28 10.83
C TYR A 124 0.00 -3.50 10.19
N GLN A 125 -0.48 -4.68 10.54
CA GLN A 125 -0.19 -5.88 9.78
C GLN A 125 -1.48 -6.57 9.40
N GLY A 126 -1.49 -7.21 8.24
CA GLY A 126 -2.63 -7.95 7.77
C GLY A 126 -2.23 -9.12 6.91
N TYR A 127 -3.13 -10.08 6.81
CA TYR A 127 -3.02 -11.19 5.90
C TYR A 127 -4.36 -11.42 5.20
N GLU A 128 -4.27 -11.78 3.94
CA GLU A 128 -5.41 -12.12 3.10
C GLU A 128 -5.16 -13.50 2.51
N LEU A 129 -6.22 -14.31 2.45
CA LEU A 129 -6.22 -15.62 1.83
C LEU A 129 -7.38 -15.67 0.84
N ALA A 130 -7.11 -16.06 -0.39
CA ALA A 130 -8.13 -16.26 -1.41
C ALA A 130 -8.01 -17.67 -1.99
N THR A 131 -9.14 -18.33 -2.17
CA THR A 131 -9.23 -19.59 -2.91
C THR A 131 -10.33 -19.51 -3.96
N ALA A 132 -10.10 -20.17 -5.09
CA ALA A 132 -11.11 -20.33 -6.11
C ALA A 132 -11.04 -21.72 -6.75
N TYR A 133 -12.20 -22.23 -7.15
CA TYR A 133 -12.31 -23.48 -7.89
C TYR A 133 -13.37 -23.36 -8.98
N THR A 134 -13.01 -23.76 -10.20
CA THR A 134 -13.91 -23.66 -11.37
C THR A 134 -14.51 -25.02 -11.69
N ILE A 135 -15.84 -25.07 -11.81
CA ILE A 135 -16.62 -26.25 -12.23
C ILE A 135 -17.40 -25.87 -13.48
N ASN A 136 -16.90 -26.24 -14.67
CA ASN A 136 -17.43 -25.80 -15.96
C ASN A 136 -17.49 -24.26 -16.07
N LYS A 137 -18.67 -23.67 -15.85
CA LYS A 137 -18.91 -22.22 -15.88
C LYS A 137 -19.14 -21.63 -14.49
N LEU A 138 -19.25 -22.46 -13.46
CA LEU A 138 -19.43 -22.04 -12.07
C LEU A 138 -18.07 -21.81 -11.43
N VAL A 139 -17.87 -20.66 -10.79
CA VAL A 139 -16.64 -20.36 -10.03
C VAL A 139 -17.01 -20.22 -8.56
N LEU A 140 -16.51 -21.15 -7.74
CA LEU A 140 -16.60 -21.05 -6.28
C LEU A 140 -15.42 -20.23 -5.79
N ARG A 141 -15.66 -19.25 -4.92
CA ARG A 141 -14.63 -18.37 -4.36
C ARG A 141 -14.81 -18.25 -2.86
N SER A 142 -13.71 -18.24 -2.14
CA SER A 142 -13.67 -17.93 -0.72
C SER A 142 -12.52 -16.97 -0.46
N THR A 143 -12.74 -16.01 0.44
CA THR A 143 -11.74 -15.03 0.84
C THR A 143 -11.79 -14.85 2.34
N TYR A 144 -10.62 -14.72 2.96
CA TYR A 144 -10.46 -14.37 4.36
C TYR A 144 -9.47 -13.21 4.44
N ASN A 145 -9.84 -12.16 5.17
CA ASN A 145 -9.01 -10.98 5.34
C ASN A 145 -8.90 -10.65 6.82
N TYR A 146 -7.71 -10.32 7.28
CA TYR A 146 -7.45 -9.89 8.63
C TYR A 146 -6.46 -8.75 8.63
N MET A 147 -6.72 -7.72 9.44
CA MET A 147 -5.80 -6.62 9.65
C MET A 147 -5.87 -6.18 11.11
N GLU A 148 -4.73 -5.92 11.71
CA GLU A 148 -4.61 -5.51 13.10
C GLU A 148 -3.70 -4.30 13.21
N ASN A 149 -4.11 -3.34 14.05
CA ASN A 149 -3.26 -2.26 14.50
C ASN A 149 -2.34 -2.81 15.59
N MET A 150 -1.02 -2.71 15.41
CA MET A 150 -0.02 -3.20 16.36
C MET A 150 0.20 -2.24 17.55
N ASP A 151 -0.22 -0.97 17.43
CA ASP A 151 -0.08 0.03 18.51
C ASP A 151 -1.14 -0.13 19.59
N SER A 152 -2.24 -0.81 19.25
CA SER A 152 -3.31 -1.18 20.16
C SER A 152 -3.54 -2.66 19.97
N ASN A 153 -3.22 -3.54 20.94
CA ASN A 153 -3.55 -4.97 20.92
C ASN A 153 -5.09 -5.20 20.84
N ALA A 154 -5.73 -4.73 19.77
CA ALA A 154 -7.15 -4.61 19.54
C ALA A 154 -7.40 -5.16 18.14
N LYS A 155 -7.66 -6.48 18.11
CA LYS A 155 -8.02 -7.22 16.91
C LYS A 155 -9.23 -6.58 16.24
N MET A 156 -9.08 -6.09 15.02
CA MET A 156 -10.18 -5.65 14.17
C MET A 156 -10.53 -6.84 13.25
N ALA A 157 -11.46 -7.69 13.68
CA ALA A 157 -12.00 -8.77 12.85
C ALA A 157 -13.37 -8.34 12.31
N ASN A 158 -13.58 -8.45 10.99
CA ASN A 158 -14.89 -8.53 10.34
C ASN A 158 -14.82 -9.60 9.25
#